data_AF-A0A929YMR2-F1
#
_entry.id   AF-A0A929YMR2-F1
#
_cell.length_a   1.000
_cell.length_b   1.000
_cell.length_c   1.000
_cell.angle_alpha   90.00
_cell.angle_beta   90.00
_cell.angle_gamma   90.00
#
_symmetry.space_group_name_H-M   'P 1'
#
loop_
_entity.id
_entity.type
_entity.pdbx_description
1 polymer ?
#
loop_
_entity_poly.entity_id
_entity_poly.type
_entity_poly.pdbx_seq_one_letter_code
_entity_poly.pdbx_strand_id
1 'polypeptide(L)'
;MGDSPAYHKLLENQILAFLPSDNRYMGAYFCRGKMSPEIRQSYDRFRGEKAATWEKMMQEYEASSTHPDNQDLLRANIFVDEVFHRIGIRK
;
A
#
# COMPACT_ATOMS: atom_id res chain seq x y z
N MET A 1 2.91 -5.63 -8.22
CA MET A 1 3.20 -4.27 -8.75
C MET A 1 2.72 -3.11 -7.86
N GLY A 2 1.89 -3.34 -6.83
CA GLY A 2 1.44 -2.27 -5.89
C GLY A 2 2.18 -2.19 -4.55
N ASP A 3 3.14 -3.07 -4.27
CA ASP A 3 3.85 -3.16 -2.98
C ASP A 3 5.37 -3.03 -3.17
N SER A 4 5.80 -2.13 -4.05
CA SER A 4 7.23 -1.87 -4.24
C SER A 4 7.63 -0.62 -3.44
N PRO A 5 8.84 -0.60 -2.83
CA PRO A 5 9.34 0.59 -2.16
C PRO A 5 9.36 1.83 -3.07
N ALA A 6 9.65 1.62 -4.36
CA ALA A 6 9.64 2.70 -5.35
C ALA A 6 8.24 3.28 -5.59
N TYR A 7 7.21 2.42 -5.63
CA TYR A 7 5.83 2.84 -5.76
C TYR A 7 5.35 3.62 -4.53
N HIS A 8 5.68 3.14 -3.33
CA HIS A 8 5.36 3.85 -2.08
C HIS A 8 6.02 5.23 -2.04
N LYS A 9 7.28 5.33 -2.46
CA LYS A 9 8.00 6.61 -2.51
C LYS A 9 7.40 7.59 -3.53
N LEU A 10 6.89 7.08 -4.66
CA LEU A 10 6.17 7.89 -5.63
C LEU A 10 4.88 8.47 -5.03
N LEU A 11 4.08 7.62 -4.38
CA LEU A 11 2.85 8.04 -3.70
C LEU A 11 3.14 9.06 -2.60
N GLU A 12 4.17 8.81 -1.79
CA GLU A 12 4.64 9.71 -0.75
C GLU A 12 4.95 11.10 -1.31
N ASN A 13 5.77 11.18 -2.37
CA ASN A 13 6.12 12.44 -3.00
C ASN A 13 4.91 13.20 -3.56
N GLN A 14 3.94 12.47 -4.13
CA GLN A 14 2.70 13.08 -4.63
C GLN A 14 1.86 13.67 -3.50
N ILE A 15 1.74 12.97 -2.37
CA ILE A 15 0.97 13.44 -1.21
C ILE A 15 1.68 14.62 -0.54
N LEU A 16 3.01 14.58 -0.43
CA LEU A 16 3.82 15.66 0.15
C LEU A 16 3.64 16.99 -0.58
N ALA A 17 3.36 16.99 -1.89
CA ALA A 17 3.10 18.21 -2.65
C ALA A 17 1.84 18.95 -2.17
N PHE A 18 0.92 18.27 -1.49
CA PHE A 18 -0.30 18.86 -0.92
C PHE A 18 -0.15 19.25 0.55
N LEU A 19 0.98 18.93 1.20
CA LEU A 19 1.19 19.24 2.61
C LEU A 19 1.53 20.73 2.76
N PRO A 20 0.74 21.50 3.53
CA PRO A 20 1.07 22.88 3.86
C PRO A 20 2.46 23.03 4.49
N SER A 21 3.14 24.15 4.22
CA SER A 21 4.52 24.39 4.66
C SER A 21 4.68 24.59 6.17
N ASP A 22 3.59 24.84 6.90
CA ASP A 22 3.56 24.94 8.36
C ASP A 22 3.49 23.57 9.06
N ASN A 23 3.32 22.48 8.30
CA ASN A 23 3.30 21.13 8.84
C ASN A 23 4.67 20.45 8.79
N ARG A 24 4.98 19.65 9.81
CA ARG A 24 6.15 18.76 9.83
C ARG A 24 5.76 17.36 9.39
N TYR A 25 6.31 16.92 8.27
CA TYR A 25 6.16 15.54 7.81
C TYR A 25 6.94 14.55 8.70
N MET A 26 6.30 13.44 9.08
CA MET A 26 6.89 12.44 10.01
C MET A 26 7.11 11.05 9.37
N GLY A 27 6.91 10.95 8.06
CA GLY A 27 6.90 9.68 7.33
C GLY A 27 5.49 9.26 6.91
N ALA A 28 5.41 8.15 6.18
CA ALA A 28 4.16 7.56 5.73
C ALA A 28 4.23 6.04 5.87
N TYR A 29 3.05 5.45 6.03
CA TYR A 29 2.84 4.02 5.97
C TYR A 29 1.77 3.75 4.93
N PHE A 30 2.06 2.81 4.02
CA PHE A 30 1.12 2.34 3.02
C PHE A 30 0.97 0.83 3.17
N CYS A 31 -0.28 0.37 3.25
CA CYS A 31 -0.57 -1.03 2.99
C CYS A 31 -0.58 -1.27 1.46
N ARG A 32 -0.68 -2.54 1.06
CA ARG A 32 -0.79 -2.91 -0.37
C ARG A 32 -2.03 -2.35 -1.06
N GLY A 33 -3.04 -1.98 -0.28
CA GLY A 33 -4.32 -1.49 -0.75
C GLY A 33 -5.14 -2.57 -1.44
N LYS A 34 -6.38 -2.21 -1.77
CA LYS A 34 -7.30 -3.06 -2.51
C LYS A 34 -7.14 -2.82 -4.01
N MET A 35 -6.97 -3.89 -4.79
CA MET A 35 -6.94 -3.76 -6.24
C MET A 35 -8.32 -3.42 -6.80
N SER A 36 -8.37 -2.49 -7.77
CA SER A 36 -9.63 -2.09 -8.41
C SER A 36 -10.17 -3.19 -9.33
N PRO A 37 -11.49 -3.24 -9.59
CA PRO A 37 -12.08 -4.20 -10.54
C PRO A 37 -11.49 -4.11 -11.97
N GLU A 38 -10.95 -2.96 -12.35
CA GLU A 38 -10.30 -2.73 -13.65
C GLU A 38 -8.99 -3.53 -13.79
N ILE A 39 -8.25 -3.70 -12.70
CA ILE A 39 -7.01 -4.51 -12.67
C ILE A 39 -7.34 -5.97 -12.98
N ARG A 40 -8.45 -6.49 -12.44
CA ARG A 40 -8.91 -7.85 -12.76
C ARG A 40 -9.21 -8.01 -14.25
N GLN A 41 -9.94 -7.06 -14.84
CA GLN A 41 -10.24 -7.07 -16.28
C GLN A 41 -8.96 -7.02 -17.12
N SER A 42 -7.95 -6.28 -16.68
CA SER A 42 -6.64 -6.23 -17.34
C SER A 42 -5.93 -7.59 -17.29
N TYR A 43 -5.94 -8.27 -16.14
CA TYR A 43 -5.34 -9.59 -15.99
C TYR A 43 -6.04 -10.66 -16.81
N ASP A 44 -7.37 -10.63 -16.89
CA ASP A 44 -8.16 -11.58 -17.69
C ASP A 44 -7.82 -11.57 -19.18
N ARG A 45 -7.24 -10.48 -19.71
CA ARG A 45 -6.75 -10.43 -21.10
C ARG A 45 -5.56 -11.35 -21.36
N PHE A 46 -4.83 -11.73 -20.33
CA PHE A 46 -3.67 -12.63 -20.42
C PHE A 46 -4.04 -14.09 -20.12
N ARG A 47 -5.33 -14.38 -19.93
CA ARG A 47 -5.82 -15.73 -19.63
C ARG A 47 -5.54 -16.65 -20.83
N GLY A 48 -4.84 -17.76 -20.59
CA GLY A 48 -4.50 -18.77 -21.61
C GLY A 48 -3.10 -18.63 -22.22
N GLU A 49 -2.56 -17.43 -22.36
CA GLU A 49 -1.18 -17.24 -22.89
C GLU A 49 -0.10 -17.62 -21.88
N LYS A 50 -0.34 -17.31 -20.59
CA LYS A 50 0.56 -17.63 -19.47
C LYS A 50 -0.25 -18.06 -18.25
N ALA A 51 -0.88 -19.22 -18.32
CA ALA A 51 -1.80 -19.72 -17.29
C ALA A 51 -1.21 -19.65 -15.86
N ALA A 52 0.02 -20.13 -15.65
CA ALA A 52 0.67 -20.09 -14.33
C ALA A 52 0.96 -18.66 -13.82
N THR A 53 1.15 -17.69 -14.72
CA THR A 53 1.33 -16.28 -14.35
C THR A 53 -0.02 -15.63 -14.04
N TRP A 54 -1.05 -15.93 -14.83
CA TRP A 54 -2.41 -15.45 -14.62
C TRP A 54 -2.99 -15.95 -13.28
N GLU A 55 -2.80 -17.22 -12.94
CA GLU A 55 -3.24 -17.79 -11.66
C GLU A 55 -2.62 -17.05 -10.47
N LYS A 56 -1.31 -16.77 -10.53
CA LYS A 56 -0.62 -15.98 -9.49
C LYS A 56 -1.17 -14.57 -9.40
N MET A 57 -1.43 -13.91 -10.53
CA MET A 57 -2.03 -12.56 -10.56
C MET A 57 -3.44 -12.54 -9.94
N MET A 58 -4.26 -13.57 -10.21
CA MET A 58 -5.59 -13.72 -9.61
C MET A 58 -5.51 -13.97 -8.11
N GLN A 59 -4.59 -14.83 -7.66
CA GLN A 59 -4.37 -15.07 -6.23
C GLN A 59 -3.97 -13.78 -5.49
N GLU A 60 -3.06 -12.98 -6.06
CA GLU A 60 -2.69 -11.68 -5.51
C GLU A 60 -3.87 -10.69 -5.50
N TYR A 61 -4.69 -10.69 -6.54
CA TYR A 61 -5.89 -9.86 -6.62
C TYR A 61 -6.90 -10.21 -5.51
N GLU A 62 -7.19 -11.50 -5.33
CA GLU A 62 -8.10 -11.97 -4.28
C GLU A 62 -7.55 -11.68 -2.89
N ALA A 63 -6.26 -11.90 -2.65
CA ALA A 63 -5.60 -11.55 -1.40
C ALA A 63 -5.70 -10.04 -1.12
N SER A 64 -5.62 -9.18 -2.14
CA SER A 64 -5.76 -7.72 -1.97
C SER A 64 -7.16 -7.30 -1.51
N SER A 65 -8.18 -8.13 -1.71
CA SER A 65 -9.58 -7.77 -1.44
C SER A 65 -9.88 -7.53 0.03
N THR A 66 -9.07 -8.11 0.93
CA THR A 66 -9.18 -7.99 2.38
C THR A 66 -8.39 -6.82 2.95
N HIS A 67 -7.60 -6.11 2.14
CA HIS A 67 -6.85 -4.95 2.60
C HIS A 67 -7.76 -3.70 2.71
N PRO A 68 -7.58 -2.86 3.75
CA PRO A 68 -6.68 -3.06 4.88
C PRO A 68 -7.17 -4.17 5.83
N ASP A 69 -6.28 -5.07 6.22
CA ASP A 69 -6.56 -6.17 7.15
C ASP A 69 -6.02 -5.90 8.57
N ASN A 70 -6.20 -6.86 9.50
CA ASN A 70 -5.72 -6.72 10.88
C ASN A 70 -4.19 -6.57 10.98
N GLN A 71 -3.41 -7.15 10.07
CA GLN A 71 -1.97 -6.99 10.06
C GLN A 71 -1.57 -5.60 9.57
N ASP A 72 -2.26 -5.06 8.56
CA ASP A 72 -2.05 -3.69 8.09
C ASP A 72 -2.35 -2.68 9.20
N LEU A 73 -3.46 -2.87 9.93
CA LEU A 73 -3.82 -2.03 11.06
C LEU A 73 -2.78 -2.13 12.19
N LEU A 74 -2.26 -3.32 12.48
CA LEU A 74 -1.18 -3.49 13.46
C LEU A 74 0.09 -2.73 13.03
N ARG A 75 0.50 -2.86 11.76
CA ARG A 75 1.68 -2.16 11.23
C ARG A 75 1.50 -0.64 11.22
N ALA A 76 0.30 -0.15 10.93
CA ALA A 76 -0.02 1.27 11.04
C ALA A 76 0.12 1.77 12.48
N ASN A 77 -0.31 0.99 13.48
CA ASN A 77 -0.11 1.33 14.89
C ASN A 77 1.38 1.38 15.26
N ILE A 78 2.16 0.37 14.86
CA ILE A 78 3.61 0.35 15.09
C ILE A 78 4.28 1.59 14.48
N PHE A 79 3.93 1.95 13.24
CA PHE A 79 4.45 3.15 12.58
C PHE A 79 4.16 4.43 13.41
N VAL A 80 2.94 4.59 13.92
CA VAL A 80 2.58 5.75 14.75
C VAL A 80 3.35 5.77 16.06
N ASP A 81 3.50 4.61 16.71
CA ASP A 81 4.25 4.51 17.96
C ASP A 81 5.74 4.85 17.73
N GLU A 82 6.34 4.42 16.62
CA GLU A 82 7.69 4.82 16.20
C GLU A 82 7.81 6.32 15.91
N VAL A 83 6.78 6.94 15.30
CA VAL A 83 6.74 8.41 15.12
C VAL A 83 6.72 9.10 16.47
N PHE A 84 5.86 8.68 17.39
CA PHE A 84 5.72 9.28 18.72
C PHE A 84 7.01 9.16 19.54
N HIS A 85 7.66 8.00 19.49
CA HIS A 85 8.95 7.81 20.12
C HIS A 85 10.01 8.78 19.59
N ARG A 86 10.08 8.96 18.25
CA ARG A 86 11.02 9.89 17.60
C ARG A 86 10.81 11.35 18.00
N ILE A 87 9.59 11.74 18.35
CA ILE A 87 9.26 13.12 18.74
C ILE A 87 9.14 13.32 20.26
N GLY A 88 9.44 12.28 21.05
CA GLY A 88 9.44 12.35 22.52
C GLY A 88 8.07 12.30 23.19
N ILE A 89 7.02 11.91 22.45
CA ILE A 89 5.68 11.69 23.03
C ILE A 89 5.62 10.24 23.53
N ARG A 90 5.37 10.04 24.82
CA ARG A 90 5.03 8.74 25.39
C ARG A 90 3.50 8.65 25.51
N LYS A 91 2.90 7.62 24.92
CA LYS A 91 1.50 7.24 25.20
C LYS A 91 1.38 6.66 26.60
#